data_AF-A0A947HMK6-F1
#
_entry.id   AF-A0A947HMK6-F1
#
_cell.length_a   1.000
_cell.length_b   1.000
_cell.length_c   1.000
_cell.angle_alpha   90.00
_cell.angle_beta   90.00
_cell.angle_gamma   90.00
#
_symmetry.space_group_name_H-M   'P 1'
#
loop_
_entity.id
_entity.type
_entity.pdbx_description
1 polymer ?
#
loop_
_entity_poly.entity_id
_entity_poly.type
_entity_poly.pdbx_seq_one_letter_code
_entity_poly.pdbx_strand_id
1 'polypeptide(L)'
;MFQLMVIRGIPVALSFSYLFPVVLYGLGAIQVSVMLPIIYFIVLTASLLVHEFGHALVAAKYRLEPRVVLWALGGLTFHQPAPDTKADAAVIVAGPLAGLAFGAVIWGLAQALQSADPLFFYKNPLLGEGYTLAIYINIWWSLINLLPIFPLDGGQLLRVGLTRYSPDRTLNTKVVHGVGAGLGLVAVLLAWNVGMRFGAFLGVLLVWENVKVLWGDSSPGPAPSHNHHADELLSEGEAALGRGDAREAARMAYQVKAISKLSRGQTDRMWTLLGLATTELGDYDDALAYLQRAPNTEAVEAARARCVTALRR
;
A
#
# COMPACT_ATOMS: atom_id res chain seq x y z
N MET A 1 0.35 -7.90 15.45
CA MET A 1 -0.11 -8.38 14.12
C MET A 1 0.02 -9.88 14.14
N PHE A 2 -1.02 -10.62 13.75
CA PHE A 2 -1.00 -12.09 13.76
C PHE A 2 -0.90 -12.59 12.33
N GLN A 3 0.07 -13.45 12.02
CA GLN A 3 0.11 -14.10 10.72
C GLN A 3 -1.01 -15.14 10.68
N LEU A 4 -1.93 -14.98 9.73
CA LEU A 4 -3.11 -15.80 9.62
C LEU A 4 -2.81 -17.06 8.81
N MET A 5 -2.26 -16.86 7.60
CA MET A 5 -1.93 -17.95 6.67
C MET A 5 -1.00 -17.45 5.55
N VAL A 6 -0.49 -18.38 4.74
CA VAL A 6 0.21 -18.08 3.48
C VAL A 6 -0.56 -18.76 2.35
N ILE A 7 -1.07 -17.99 1.40
CA ILE A 7 -1.78 -18.51 0.23
C ILE A 7 -0.92 -18.24 -1.00
N ARG A 8 -0.52 -19.29 -1.73
CA ARG A 8 0.32 -19.17 -2.95
C ARG A 8 1.60 -18.35 -2.74
N GLY A 9 2.22 -18.46 -1.56
CA GLY A 9 3.42 -17.69 -1.22
C GLY A 9 3.17 -16.25 -0.78
N ILE A 10 1.91 -15.81 -0.71
CA ILE A 10 1.52 -14.46 -0.28
C ILE A 10 1.14 -14.52 1.21
N PRO A 11 1.89 -13.87 2.11
CA PRO A 11 1.57 -13.84 3.53
C PRO A 11 0.34 -12.96 3.79
N VAL A 12 -0.60 -13.51 4.56
CA VAL A 12 -1.82 -12.83 5.02
C VAL A 12 -1.72 -12.64 6.53
N ALA A 13 -1.85 -11.40 6.99
CA ALA A 13 -1.86 -11.07 8.41
C ALA A 13 -3.14 -10.36 8.84
N LEU A 14 -3.57 -10.65 10.06
CA LEU A 14 -4.71 -10.01 10.72
C LEU A 14 -4.20 -9.04 11.79
N SER A 15 -4.58 -7.77 11.67
CA SER A 15 -4.43 -6.80 12.74
C SER A 15 -5.50 -7.02 13.80
N PHE A 16 -5.15 -6.82 15.08
CA PHE A 16 -6.12 -6.83 16.17
C PHE A 16 -7.27 -5.82 15.93
N SER A 17 -6.95 -4.69 15.29
CA SER A 17 -7.93 -3.66 14.94
C SER A 17 -9.02 -4.16 13.99
N TYR A 18 -8.80 -5.24 13.23
CA TYR A 18 -9.81 -5.84 12.35
C TYR A 18 -11.04 -6.33 13.12
N LEU A 19 -10.87 -6.73 14.38
CA LEU A 19 -11.97 -7.21 15.20
C LEU A 19 -12.93 -6.08 15.61
N PHE A 20 -12.50 -4.82 15.58
CA PHE A 20 -13.30 -3.69 16.02
C PHE A 20 -14.63 -3.52 15.24
N PRO A 21 -14.64 -3.40 13.88
CA PRO A 21 -15.89 -3.29 13.14
C PRO A 21 -16.80 -4.52 13.29
N VAL A 22 -16.19 -5.71 13.41
CA VAL A 22 -16.91 -6.98 13.57
C VAL A 22 -17.60 -7.04 14.94
N VAL A 23 -16.90 -6.67 16.00
CA VAL A 23 -17.46 -6.61 17.36
C VAL A 23 -18.52 -5.52 17.45
N LEU A 24 -18.26 -4.34 16.88
CA LEU A 24 -19.22 -3.23 16.89
C LEU A 24 -20.54 -3.62 16.21
N TYR A 25 -20.47 -4.25 15.03
CA TYR A 25 -21.64 -4.82 14.36
C TYR A 25 -22.26 -5.94 15.21
N GLY A 26 -21.43 -6.82 15.76
CA GLY A 26 -21.84 -7.95 16.58
C GLY A 26 -22.64 -7.58 17.82
N LEU A 27 -22.29 -6.49 18.51
CA LEU A 27 -23.00 -6.01 19.71
C LEU A 27 -24.46 -5.65 19.43
N GLY A 28 -24.77 -5.14 18.23
CA GLY A 28 -26.14 -4.88 17.79
C GLY A 28 -26.83 -6.14 17.25
N ALA A 29 -26.13 -6.90 16.42
CA ALA A 29 -26.70 -8.06 15.72
C ALA A 29 -26.97 -9.27 16.64
N ILE A 30 -26.21 -9.43 17.73
CA ILE A 30 -26.38 -10.56 18.66
C ILE A 30 -27.73 -10.56 19.38
N GLN A 31 -28.35 -9.39 19.53
CA GLN A 31 -29.70 -9.25 20.09
C GLN A 31 -30.78 -9.82 19.16
N VAL A 32 -30.47 -9.90 17.85
CA VAL A 32 -31.36 -10.46 16.82
C VAL A 32 -31.04 -11.94 16.60
N SER A 33 -29.76 -12.28 16.42
CA SER A 33 -29.30 -13.66 16.26
C SER A 33 -27.79 -13.76 16.45
N VAL A 34 -27.36 -14.77 17.22
CA VAL A 34 -25.93 -15.10 17.41
C VAL A 34 -25.23 -15.52 16.11
N MET A 35 -25.96 -15.92 15.07
CA MET A 35 -25.39 -16.35 13.80
C MET A 35 -25.08 -15.18 12.86
N LEU A 36 -25.77 -14.04 12.99
CA LEU A 36 -25.57 -12.88 12.10
C LEU A 36 -24.15 -12.29 12.20
N PRO A 37 -23.57 -12.07 13.39
CA PRO A 37 -22.19 -11.61 13.51
C PRO A 37 -21.17 -12.57 12.87
N ILE A 38 -21.43 -13.88 12.96
CA ILE A 38 -20.56 -14.93 12.40
C ILE A 38 -20.61 -14.87 10.87
N ILE A 39 -21.82 -14.82 10.30
CA ILE A 39 -22.00 -14.68 8.85
C ILE A 39 -21.37 -13.39 8.35
N TYR A 40 -21.60 -12.27 9.07
CA TYR A 40 -20.99 -11.00 8.74
C TYR A 40 -19.47 -11.08 8.71
N PHE A 41 -18.86 -11.65 9.75
CA PHE A 41 -17.41 -11.84 9.82
C PHE A 41 -16.89 -12.67 8.63
N ILE A 42 -17.52 -13.82 8.35
CA ILE A 42 -17.08 -14.72 7.29
C ILE A 42 -17.18 -14.04 5.92
N VAL A 43 -18.34 -13.45 5.61
CA VAL A 43 -18.61 -12.83 4.31
C VAL A 43 -17.73 -11.59 4.12
N LEU A 44 -17.60 -10.74 5.14
CA LEU A 44 -16.72 -9.57 5.09
C LEU A 44 -15.26 -9.98 4.89
N THR A 45 -14.77 -10.94 5.67
CA THR A 45 -13.38 -11.40 5.57
C THR A 45 -13.12 -12.01 4.20
N ALA A 46 -14.01 -12.89 3.71
CA ALA A 46 -13.86 -13.52 2.40
C ALA A 46 -13.88 -12.50 1.27
N SER A 47 -14.80 -11.54 1.31
CA SER A 47 -14.93 -10.51 0.26
C SER A 47 -13.72 -9.57 0.24
N LEU A 48 -13.26 -9.11 1.41
CA LEU A 48 -12.04 -8.31 1.50
C LEU A 48 -10.81 -9.09 1.03
N LEU A 49 -10.68 -10.36 1.42
CA LEU A 49 -9.59 -11.20 0.93
C LEU A 49 -9.63 -11.33 -0.59
N VAL A 50 -10.78 -11.57 -1.20
CA VAL A 50 -10.88 -11.66 -2.68
C VAL A 50 -10.43 -10.37 -3.35
N HIS A 51 -10.85 -9.20 -2.83
CA HIS A 51 -10.38 -7.89 -3.31
C HIS A 51 -8.87 -7.75 -3.18
N GLU A 52 -8.31 -7.94 -1.98
CA GLU A 52 -6.87 -7.79 -1.74
C GLU A 52 -6.04 -8.80 -2.54
N PHE A 53 -6.53 -10.03 -2.69
CA PHE A 53 -5.87 -11.02 -3.54
C PHE A 53 -5.89 -10.65 -5.01
N GLY A 54 -6.88 -9.88 -5.47
CA GLY A 54 -6.84 -9.27 -6.81
C GLY A 54 -5.56 -8.46 -7.02
N HIS A 55 -5.29 -7.51 -6.12
CA HIS A 55 -4.05 -6.73 -6.13
C HIS A 55 -2.81 -7.63 -5.99
N ALA A 56 -2.82 -8.50 -4.98
CA ALA A 56 -1.66 -9.31 -4.63
C ALA A 56 -1.27 -10.29 -5.74
N LEU A 57 -2.22 -10.91 -6.42
CA LEU A 57 -1.92 -11.84 -7.52
C LEU A 57 -1.31 -11.13 -8.73
N VAL A 58 -1.77 -9.93 -9.06
CA VAL A 58 -1.17 -9.14 -10.14
C VAL A 58 0.20 -8.60 -9.73
N ALA A 59 0.37 -8.14 -8.48
CA ALA A 59 1.67 -7.74 -7.96
C ALA A 59 2.68 -8.91 -7.95
N ALA A 60 2.25 -10.12 -7.60
CA ALA A 60 3.07 -11.33 -7.65
C ALA A 60 3.51 -11.67 -9.10
N LYS A 61 2.63 -11.46 -10.09
CA LYS A 61 2.99 -11.62 -11.53
C LYS A 61 4.15 -10.70 -11.94
N TYR A 62 4.22 -9.52 -11.35
CA TYR A 62 5.33 -8.56 -11.53
C TYR A 62 6.49 -8.77 -10.55
N ARG A 63 6.49 -9.83 -9.74
CA ARG A 63 7.52 -10.16 -8.74
C ARG A 63 7.70 -9.08 -7.66
N LEU A 64 6.63 -8.38 -7.29
CA LEU A 64 6.65 -7.26 -6.34
C LEU A 64 6.47 -7.69 -4.87
N GLU A 65 6.75 -8.96 -4.53
CA GLU A 65 6.70 -9.51 -3.16
C GLU A 65 5.49 -9.04 -2.32
N PRO A 66 4.25 -9.34 -2.74
CA PRO A 66 3.07 -8.78 -2.10
C PRO A 66 2.81 -9.39 -0.71
N ARG A 67 2.22 -8.59 0.19
CA ARG A 67 1.75 -9.00 1.51
C ARG A 67 0.41 -8.37 1.83
N VAL A 68 -0.54 -9.19 2.27
CA VAL A 68 -1.91 -8.74 2.60
C VAL A 68 -2.06 -8.57 4.11
N VAL A 69 -2.67 -7.46 4.51
CA VAL A 69 -2.99 -7.15 5.90
C VAL A 69 -4.45 -6.75 6.00
N LEU A 70 -5.22 -7.42 6.87
CA LEU A 70 -6.58 -7.02 7.22
C LEU A 70 -6.56 -6.18 8.52
N TRP A 71 -7.26 -5.05 8.53
CA TRP A 71 -7.30 -4.09 9.63
C TRP A 71 -8.68 -3.38 9.72
N ALA A 72 -8.89 -2.56 10.75
CA ALA A 72 -10.21 -1.99 11.08
C ALA A 72 -10.97 -1.35 9.91
N LEU A 73 -10.26 -0.74 8.95
CA LEU A 73 -10.87 -0.03 7.81
C LEU A 73 -10.90 -0.85 6.52
N GLY A 74 -10.49 -2.12 6.54
CA GLY A 74 -10.55 -3.01 5.37
C GLY A 74 -9.31 -3.91 5.22
N GLY A 75 -8.91 -4.14 3.97
CA GLY A 75 -7.65 -4.77 3.63
C GLY A 75 -6.61 -3.76 3.17
N LEU A 76 -5.35 -4.17 3.19
CA LEU A 76 -4.25 -3.43 2.60
C LEU A 76 -3.23 -4.42 2.03
N THR A 77 -2.98 -4.30 0.73
CA THR A 77 -1.95 -5.05 0.04
C THR A 77 -0.69 -4.20 -0.11
N PHE A 78 0.38 -4.59 0.58
CA PHE A 78 1.71 -4.04 0.37
C PHE A 78 2.40 -4.74 -0.79
N HIS A 79 3.17 -4.00 -1.57
CA HIS A 79 4.05 -4.55 -2.61
C HIS A 79 5.24 -3.61 -2.84
N GLN A 80 6.30 -4.12 -3.45
CA GLN A 80 7.43 -3.31 -3.91
C GLN A 80 7.00 -2.36 -5.05
N PRO A 81 7.71 -1.22 -5.26
CA PRO A 81 7.38 -0.30 -6.32
C PRO A 81 7.27 -0.98 -7.70
N ALA A 82 6.17 -0.73 -8.41
CA ALA A 82 5.97 -1.27 -9.74
C ALA A 82 7.00 -0.69 -10.74
N PRO A 83 7.41 -1.46 -11.77
CA PRO A 83 8.44 -1.05 -12.72
C PRO A 83 8.01 0.13 -13.59
N ASP A 84 6.72 0.25 -13.88
CA ASP A 84 6.14 1.35 -14.63
C ASP A 84 4.69 1.62 -14.19
N THR A 85 4.14 2.73 -14.69
CA THR A 85 2.76 3.17 -14.39
C THR A 85 1.69 2.24 -14.93
N LYS A 86 1.96 1.41 -15.96
CA LYS A 86 1.00 0.43 -16.47
C LYS A 86 0.90 -0.75 -15.52
N ALA A 87 2.03 -1.24 -15.03
CA ALA A 87 2.08 -2.28 -14.02
C ALA A 87 1.42 -1.82 -12.71
N ASP A 88 1.69 -0.58 -12.28
CA ASP A 88 1.06 0.01 -11.09
C ASP A 88 -0.46 0.11 -11.25
N ALA A 89 -0.94 0.66 -12.38
CA ALA A 89 -2.36 0.72 -12.69
C ALA A 89 -3.01 -0.68 -12.78
N ALA A 90 -2.31 -1.67 -13.34
CA ALA A 90 -2.81 -3.04 -13.42
C ALA A 90 -2.98 -3.66 -12.03
N VAL A 91 -2.04 -3.44 -11.11
CA VAL A 91 -2.17 -3.89 -9.71
C VAL A 91 -3.35 -3.20 -9.04
N ILE A 92 -3.47 -1.87 -9.16
CA ILE A 92 -4.54 -1.09 -8.53
C ILE A 92 -5.93 -1.53 -9.03
N VAL A 93 -6.11 -1.75 -10.34
CA VAL A 93 -7.43 -2.12 -10.89
C VAL A 93 -7.80 -3.58 -10.57
N ALA A 94 -6.82 -4.43 -10.31
CA ALA A 94 -7.05 -5.86 -10.10
C ALA A 94 -7.92 -6.17 -8.88
N GLY A 95 -7.83 -5.41 -7.80
CA GLY A 95 -8.64 -5.62 -6.60
C GLY A 95 -10.13 -5.38 -6.84
N PRO A 96 -10.54 -4.17 -7.28
CA PRO A 96 -11.92 -3.88 -7.62
C PRO A 96 -12.51 -4.83 -8.67
N LEU A 97 -11.72 -5.22 -9.69
CA LEU A 97 -12.18 -6.19 -10.69
C LEU A 97 -12.39 -7.59 -10.09
N ALA A 98 -11.52 -8.03 -9.17
CA ALA A 98 -11.68 -9.30 -8.47
C ALA A 98 -12.95 -9.30 -7.61
N GLY A 99 -13.19 -8.20 -6.87
CA GLY A 99 -14.42 -7.99 -6.10
C GLY A 99 -15.65 -8.03 -7.00
N LEU A 100 -15.69 -7.23 -8.07
CA LEU A 100 -16.80 -7.21 -9.03
C LEU A 100 -17.07 -8.57 -9.66
N ALA A 101 -16.03 -9.28 -10.09
CA ALA A 101 -16.15 -10.62 -10.66
C ALA A 101 -16.72 -11.62 -9.66
N PHE A 102 -16.27 -11.58 -8.40
CA PHE A 102 -16.78 -12.45 -7.36
C PHE A 102 -18.24 -12.14 -7.00
N GLY A 103 -18.60 -10.86 -6.92
CA GLY A 103 -19.99 -10.43 -6.74
C GLY A 103 -20.90 -10.88 -7.89
N ALA A 104 -20.42 -10.82 -9.13
CA ALA A 104 -21.16 -11.30 -10.29
C ALA A 104 -21.39 -12.82 -10.25
N VAL A 105 -20.39 -13.60 -9.80
CA VAL A 105 -20.53 -15.05 -9.59
C VAL A 105 -21.56 -15.35 -8.51
N ILE A 106 -21.47 -14.68 -7.36
CA ILE A 106 -22.44 -14.83 -6.25
C ILE A 106 -23.86 -14.50 -6.73
N TRP A 107 -24.00 -13.40 -7.47
CA TRP A 107 -25.28 -13.00 -8.05
C TRP A 107 -25.83 -14.07 -9.00
N GLY A 108 -25.02 -14.56 -9.94
CA GLY A 108 -25.43 -15.62 -10.87
C GLY A 108 -25.87 -16.90 -10.16
N LEU A 109 -25.17 -17.32 -9.11
CA LEU A 109 -25.56 -18.46 -8.28
C LEU A 109 -26.89 -18.22 -7.55
N ALA A 110 -27.10 -17.03 -7.00
CA ALA A 110 -28.35 -16.65 -6.35
C ALA A 110 -29.54 -16.64 -7.32
N GLN A 111 -29.33 -16.23 -8.57
CA GLN A 111 -30.35 -16.29 -9.61
C GLN A 111 -30.69 -17.75 -9.97
N ALA A 112 -29.68 -18.62 -10.08
CA ALA A 112 -29.90 -20.05 -10.33
C ALA A 112 -30.71 -20.70 -9.20
N LEU A 113 -30.38 -20.42 -7.93
CA LEU A 113 -31.12 -20.95 -6.78
C LEU A 113 -32.57 -20.48 -6.74
N GLN A 114 -32.83 -19.19 -6.98
CA GLN A 114 -34.18 -18.64 -7.01
C GLN A 114 -35.00 -19.13 -8.21
N SER A 115 -34.36 -19.45 -9.33
CA SER A 115 -35.04 -20.06 -10.48
C SER A 115 -35.52 -21.48 -10.18
N ALA A 116 -34.80 -22.21 -9.32
CA ALA A 116 -35.19 -23.55 -8.88
C ALA A 116 -36.22 -23.52 -7.74
N ASP A 117 -36.11 -22.55 -6.82
CA ASP A 117 -37.07 -22.31 -5.74
C ASP A 117 -37.21 -20.80 -5.47
N PRO A 118 -38.30 -20.14 -5.93
CA PRO A 118 -38.51 -18.71 -5.72
C PRO A 118 -38.53 -18.26 -4.26
N LEU A 119 -38.80 -19.19 -3.33
CA LEU A 119 -38.82 -18.93 -1.89
C LEU A 119 -37.53 -19.35 -1.19
N PHE A 120 -36.45 -19.68 -1.92
CA PHE A 120 -35.21 -20.22 -1.36
C PHE A 120 -34.64 -19.36 -0.22
N PHE A 121 -34.48 -18.05 -0.44
CA PHE A 121 -33.95 -17.12 0.58
C PHE A 121 -34.96 -16.80 1.68
N TYR A 122 -36.26 -16.90 1.40
CA TYR A 122 -37.29 -16.80 2.44
C TYR A 122 -37.23 -17.99 3.40
N LYS A 123 -37.02 -19.20 2.88
CA LYS A 123 -36.83 -20.43 3.67
C LYS A 123 -35.48 -20.47 4.37
N ASN A 124 -34.47 -19.79 3.82
CA ASN A 124 -33.10 -19.76 4.33
C ASN A 124 -32.64 -18.32 4.62
N PRO A 125 -33.22 -17.64 5.63
CA PRO A 125 -33.00 -16.21 5.87
C PRO A 125 -31.53 -15.87 6.13
N LEU A 126 -30.78 -16.74 6.83
CA LEU A 126 -29.35 -16.55 7.08
C LEU A 126 -28.51 -16.53 5.80
N LEU A 127 -28.85 -17.37 4.81
CA LEU A 127 -28.20 -17.35 3.49
C LEU A 127 -28.59 -16.10 2.71
N GLY A 128 -29.83 -15.61 2.87
CA GLY A 128 -30.31 -14.37 2.25
C GLY A 128 -29.55 -13.14 2.76
N GLU A 129 -29.31 -13.07 4.07
CA GLU A 129 -28.51 -12.02 4.71
C GLU A 129 -27.05 -12.09 4.22
N GLY A 130 -26.45 -13.28 4.22
CA GLY A 130 -25.09 -13.49 3.71
C GLY A 130 -24.95 -13.09 2.25
N TYR A 131 -25.92 -13.46 1.40
CA TYR A 131 -25.98 -13.05 -0.01
C TYR A 131 -26.05 -11.53 -0.15
N THR A 132 -26.99 -10.88 0.55
CA THR A 132 -27.19 -9.43 0.49
C THR A 132 -25.92 -8.69 0.89
N LEU A 133 -25.29 -9.12 1.97
CA LEU A 133 -24.01 -8.56 2.43
C LEU A 133 -22.90 -8.78 1.41
N ALA A 134 -22.81 -9.99 0.83
CA ALA A 134 -21.78 -10.31 -0.15
C ALA A 134 -21.92 -9.46 -1.42
N ILE A 135 -23.14 -9.23 -1.91
CA ILE A 135 -23.38 -8.32 -3.05
C ILE A 135 -23.01 -6.89 -2.68
N TYR A 136 -23.39 -6.43 -1.49
CA TYR A 136 -23.06 -5.09 -1.04
C TYR A 136 -21.54 -4.85 -1.00
N ILE A 137 -20.79 -5.77 -0.42
CA ILE A 137 -19.34 -5.63 -0.34
C ILE A 137 -18.70 -5.83 -1.72
N ASN A 138 -19.01 -6.91 -2.44
CA ASN A 138 -18.27 -7.20 -3.67
C ASN A 138 -18.62 -6.28 -4.84
N ILE A 139 -19.84 -5.74 -4.89
CA ILE A 139 -20.27 -4.82 -5.95
C ILE A 139 -20.15 -3.37 -5.48
N TRP A 140 -20.93 -2.96 -4.47
CA TRP A 140 -21.00 -1.54 -4.10
C TRP A 140 -19.69 -1.03 -3.51
N TRP A 141 -19.02 -1.80 -2.63
CA TRP A 141 -17.72 -1.39 -2.09
C TRP A 141 -16.65 -1.31 -3.19
N SER A 142 -16.63 -2.24 -4.14
CA SER A 142 -15.68 -2.21 -5.26
C SER A 142 -15.90 -0.99 -6.15
N LEU A 143 -17.17 -0.61 -6.41
CA LEU A 143 -17.49 0.61 -7.16
C LEU A 143 -17.07 1.87 -6.40
N ILE A 144 -17.30 1.92 -5.09
CA ILE A 144 -16.82 3.02 -4.24
C ILE A 144 -15.30 3.10 -4.29
N ASN A 145 -14.60 1.96 -4.24
CA ASN A 145 -13.14 1.92 -4.33
C ASN A 145 -12.61 2.46 -5.65
N LEU A 146 -13.37 2.39 -6.74
CA LEU A 146 -13.00 2.98 -8.03
C LEU A 146 -13.25 4.49 -8.11
N LEU A 147 -13.86 5.12 -7.10
CA LEU A 147 -13.99 6.57 -7.06
C LEU A 147 -12.60 7.23 -6.95
N PRO A 148 -12.37 8.38 -7.61
CA PRO A 148 -11.09 9.07 -7.58
C PRO A 148 -10.89 9.86 -6.27
N ILE A 149 -10.96 9.16 -5.14
CA ILE A 149 -10.80 9.68 -3.79
C ILE A 149 -9.65 8.93 -3.14
N PHE A 150 -8.54 9.60 -2.82
CA PHE A 150 -7.44 8.95 -2.12
C PHE A 150 -7.85 8.64 -0.66
N PRO A 151 -7.49 7.49 -0.07
CA PRO A 151 -6.59 6.44 -0.57
C PRO A 151 -7.28 5.29 -1.32
N LEU A 152 -8.55 5.43 -1.74
CA LEU A 152 -9.24 4.40 -2.52
C LEU A 152 -8.50 4.11 -3.83
N ASP A 153 -8.71 2.91 -4.37
CA ASP A 153 -8.03 2.43 -5.58
C ASP A 153 -8.16 3.39 -6.76
N GLY A 154 -9.33 3.99 -6.97
CA GLY A 154 -9.57 5.00 -8.01
C GLY A 154 -8.77 6.28 -7.79
N GLY A 155 -8.55 6.70 -6.54
CA GLY A 155 -7.68 7.81 -6.20
C GLY A 155 -6.21 7.50 -6.47
N GLN A 156 -5.78 6.27 -6.19
CA GLN A 156 -4.44 5.79 -6.55
C GLN A 156 -4.27 5.69 -8.07
N LEU A 157 -5.30 5.24 -8.78
CA LEU A 157 -5.32 5.16 -10.24
C LEU A 157 -5.23 6.56 -10.87
N LEU A 158 -5.93 7.55 -10.31
CA LEU A 158 -5.79 8.95 -10.72
C LEU A 158 -4.35 9.45 -10.51
N ARG A 159 -3.73 9.14 -9.36
CA ARG A 159 -2.33 9.50 -9.08
C ARG A 159 -1.36 8.91 -10.11
N VAL A 160 -1.51 7.63 -10.44
CA VAL A 160 -0.69 6.93 -11.44
C VAL A 160 -0.92 7.54 -12.83
N GLY A 161 -2.17 7.81 -13.19
CA GLY A 161 -2.54 8.46 -14.44
C GLY A 161 -1.89 9.84 -14.59
N LEU A 162 -1.96 10.69 -13.56
CA LEU A 162 -1.33 12.02 -13.59
C LEU A 162 0.20 11.92 -13.69
N THR A 163 0.81 10.98 -12.95
CA THR A 163 2.27 10.75 -12.98
C THR A 163 2.76 10.29 -14.36
N ARG A 164 1.89 9.63 -15.15
CA ARG A 164 2.22 9.23 -16.53
C ARG A 164 2.35 10.41 -17.48
N TYR A 165 1.64 11.51 -17.24
CA TYR A 165 1.59 12.67 -18.14
C TYR A 165 2.32 13.91 -17.60
N SER A 166 2.49 14.03 -16.28
CA SER A 166 3.09 15.18 -15.61
C SER A 166 4.22 14.73 -14.66
N PRO A 167 5.45 15.28 -14.80
CA PRO A 167 6.56 15.01 -13.89
C PRO A 167 6.44 15.77 -12.56
N ASP A 168 5.55 16.77 -12.46
CA ASP A 168 5.37 17.56 -11.22
C ASP A 168 4.60 16.77 -10.17
N ARG A 169 5.35 16.11 -9.28
CA ARG A 169 4.81 15.31 -8.18
C ARG A 169 4.03 16.13 -7.16
N THR A 170 4.40 17.40 -6.98
CA THR A 170 3.74 18.28 -6.00
C THR A 170 2.37 18.67 -6.52
N LEU A 171 2.28 19.07 -7.80
CA LEU A 171 1.02 19.36 -8.45
C LEU A 171 0.12 18.13 -8.50
N ASN A 172 0.66 16.97 -8.91
CA ASN A 172 -0.11 15.73 -9.01
C ASN A 172 -0.72 15.35 -7.64
N THR A 173 0.05 15.44 -6.56
CA THR A 173 -0.44 15.22 -5.19
C THR A 173 -1.58 16.17 -4.85
N LYS A 174 -1.41 17.48 -5.09
CA LYS A 174 -2.46 18.48 -4.83
C LYS A 174 -3.73 18.21 -5.63
N VAL A 175 -3.61 17.81 -6.89
CA VAL A 175 -4.78 17.48 -7.74
C VAL A 175 -5.51 16.24 -7.21
N VAL A 176 -4.79 15.15 -6.92
CA VAL A 176 -5.38 13.90 -6.40
C VAL A 176 -6.16 14.15 -5.12
N HIS A 177 -5.54 14.83 -4.15
CA HIS A 177 -6.19 15.10 -2.87
C HIS A 177 -7.26 16.18 -2.97
N GLY A 178 -7.13 17.17 -3.87
CA GLY A 178 -8.16 18.15 -4.15
C GLY A 178 -9.43 17.52 -4.73
N VAL A 179 -9.28 16.66 -5.73
CA VAL A 179 -10.39 15.89 -6.32
C VAL A 179 -11.00 14.97 -5.26
N GLY A 180 -10.17 14.27 -4.48
CA GLY A 180 -10.63 13.39 -3.41
C GLY A 180 -11.41 14.10 -2.30
N ALA A 181 -10.94 15.27 -1.85
CA ALA A 181 -11.65 16.07 -0.86
C ALA A 181 -13.00 16.57 -1.39
N GLY A 182 -13.04 17.06 -2.64
CA GLY A 182 -14.26 17.54 -3.27
C GLY A 182 -15.32 16.45 -3.43
N LEU A 183 -14.94 15.31 -4.01
CA LEU A 183 -15.87 14.18 -4.20
C LEU A 183 -16.25 13.52 -2.88
N GLY A 184 -15.31 13.42 -1.94
CA GLY A 184 -15.58 12.93 -0.59
C GLY A 184 -16.62 13.80 0.12
N LEU A 185 -16.55 15.13 -0.01
CA LEU A 185 -17.53 16.04 0.58
C LEU A 185 -18.92 15.82 -0.02
N VAL A 186 -19.02 15.66 -1.34
CA VAL A 186 -20.29 15.32 -2.00
C VAL A 186 -20.84 13.99 -1.47
N ALA A 187 -19.99 12.97 -1.33
CA ALA A 187 -20.39 11.67 -0.78
C ALA A 187 -20.88 11.77 0.67
N VAL A 188 -20.23 12.59 1.52
CA VAL A 188 -20.67 12.87 2.90
C VAL A 188 -22.06 13.51 2.92
N LEU A 189 -22.27 14.53 2.09
CA LEU A 189 -23.56 15.23 2.00
C LEU A 189 -24.67 14.28 1.55
N LEU A 190 -24.42 13.45 0.54
CA LEU A 190 -25.37 12.45 0.07
C LEU A 190 -25.68 11.43 1.18
N ALA A 191 -24.65 10.85 1.81
CA ALA A 191 -24.80 9.88 2.91
C ALA A 191 -25.61 10.47 4.08
N TRP A 192 -25.38 11.74 4.41
CA TRP A 192 -26.14 12.45 5.44
C TRP A 192 -27.63 12.58 5.07
N ASN A 193 -27.92 12.99 3.83
CA ASN A 193 -29.30 13.19 3.36
C ASN A 193 -30.12 11.89 3.32
N VAL A 194 -29.49 10.75 3.04
CA VAL A 194 -30.15 9.44 3.03
C VAL A 194 -30.13 8.73 4.39
N GLY A 195 -29.70 9.42 5.46
CA GLY A 195 -29.71 8.90 6.83
C GLY A 195 -28.56 7.94 7.17
N MET A 196 -27.57 7.75 6.28
CA MET A 196 -26.39 6.93 6.51
C MET A 196 -25.35 7.66 7.39
N ARG A 197 -25.72 7.94 8.64
CA ARG A 197 -24.91 8.73 9.60
C ARG A 197 -23.51 8.17 9.81
N PHE A 198 -23.38 6.85 9.97
CA PHE A 198 -22.09 6.19 10.13
C PHE A 198 -21.22 6.30 8.87
N GLY A 199 -21.82 6.13 7.69
CA GLY A 199 -21.14 6.33 6.40
C GLY A 199 -20.68 7.79 6.21
N ALA A 200 -21.53 8.76 6.58
CA ALA A 200 -21.17 10.17 6.56
C ALA A 200 -20.00 10.49 7.51
N PHE A 201 -19.99 9.91 8.72
CA PHE A 201 -18.86 10.04 9.65
C PHE A 201 -17.55 9.50 9.06
N LEU A 202 -17.56 8.29 8.49
CA LEU A 202 -16.39 7.74 7.80
C LEU A 202 -15.96 8.60 6.61
N GLY A 203 -16.92 9.12 5.85
CA GLY A 203 -16.67 10.05 4.76
C GLY A 203 -16.01 11.35 5.21
N VAL A 204 -16.40 11.90 6.38
CA VAL A 204 -15.74 13.09 6.95
C VAL A 204 -14.29 12.80 7.29
N LEU A 205 -13.99 11.63 7.86
CA LEU A 205 -12.60 11.22 8.10
C LEU A 205 -11.82 11.13 6.79
N LEU A 206 -12.40 10.54 5.74
CA LEU A 206 -11.78 10.42 4.42
C LEU A 206 -11.52 11.80 3.79
N VAL A 207 -12.47 12.73 3.87
CA VAL A 207 -12.30 14.11 3.41
C VAL A 207 -11.19 14.79 4.20
N TRP A 208 -11.18 14.63 5.52
CA TRP A 208 -10.17 15.19 6.40
C TRP A 208 -8.77 14.73 6.04
N GLU A 209 -8.58 13.42 5.77
CA GLU A 209 -7.29 12.89 5.29
C GLU A 209 -6.81 13.58 4.00
N ASN A 210 -7.71 13.86 3.06
CA ASN A 210 -7.35 14.55 1.83
C ASN A 210 -7.06 16.04 2.04
N VAL A 211 -7.85 16.72 2.86
CA VAL A 211 -7.69 18.16 3.15
C VAL A 211 -6.38 18.43 3.91
N LYS A 212 -6.00 17.57 4.86
CA LYS A 212 -4.71 17.67 5.57
C LYS A 212 -3.53 17.74 4.62
N VAL A 213 -3.52 16.91 3.58
CA VAL A 213 -2.44 16.90 2.57
C VAL A 213 -2.36 18.24 1.82
N LEU A 214 -3.51 18.87 1.53
CA LEU A 214 -3.58 20.15 0.82
C LEU A 214 -3.10 21.34 1.67
N TRP A 215 -3.32 21.30 2.98
CA TRP A 215 -2.88 22.35 3.92
C TRP A 215 -1.39 22.28 4.26
N GLY A 216 -0.63 21.36 3.67
CA GLY A 216 0.81 21.28 3.89
C GLY A 216 1.19 20.42 5.09
N ASP A 217 0.24 19.73 5.75
CA ASP A 217 0.53 18.66 6.72
C ASP A 217 1.06 17.37 6.03
N SER A 218 1.52 17.51 4.78
CA SER A 218 2.43 16.59 4.12
C SER A 218 3.81 16.64 4.78
N SER A 219 3.92 16.18 6.01
CA SER A 219 5.13 15.53 6.46
C SER A 219 5.04 14.06 5.99
N PRO A 220 5.74 13.64 4.91
CA PRO A 220 5.98 12.23 4.62
C PRO A 220 6.80 11.63 5.77
N GLY A 221 6.16 11.32 6.90
CA GLY A 221 6.87 11.32 8.19
C GLY A 221 7.52 12.69 8.46
N PRO A 222 8.09 12.94 9.66
CA PRO A 222 8.99 14.08 9.80
C PRO A 222 10.00 14.00 8.66
N ALA A 223 10.13 15.09 7.88
CA ALA A 223 11.20 15.24 6.90
C ALA A 223 12.46 14.69 7.56
N PRO A 224 13.21 13.80 6.91
CA PRO A 224 14.35 13.17 7.56
C PRO A 224 15.22 14.26 8.17
N SER A 225 15.22 14.29 9.50
CA SER A 225 15.85 15.36 10.25
C SER A 225 17.33 15.27 9.95
N HIS A 226 17.94 16.41 9.64
CA HIS A 226 19.37 16.51 9.58
C HIS A 226 19.96 15.96 10.88
N ASN A 227 20.66 14.83 10.79
CA ASN A 227 21.21 14.17 11.95
C ASN A 227 22.69 14.55 12.06
N HIS A 228 23.03 15.42 13.02
CA HIS A 228 24.41 15.87 13.22
C HIS A 228 25.40 14.71 13.41
N HIS A 229 24.99 13.65 14.12
CA HIS A 229 25.83 12.47 14.32
C HIS A 229 26.08 11.70 13.00
N ALA A 230 25.09 11.67 12.10
CA ALA A 230 25.30 11.10 10.78
C ALA A 230 26.29 11.93 9.95
N ASP A 231 26.32 13.26 10.08
CA ASP A 231 27.31 14.09 9.37
C ASP A 231 28.71 13.92 9.92
N GLU A 232 28.86 13.78 11.23
CA GLU A 232 30.14 13.46 11.86
C GLU A 232 30.68 12.14 11.29
N LEU A 233 29.90 11.06 11.34
CA LEU A 233 30.29 9.76 10.81
C LEU A 233 30.58 9.77 9.30
N LEU A 234 29.77 10.49 8.51
CA LEU A 234 29.99 10.61 7.07
C LEU A 234 31.28 11.39 6.77
N SER A 235 31.54 12.47 7.49
CA SER A 235 32.73 13.31 7.28
C SER A 235 34.01 12.57 7.72
N GLU A 236 33.94 11.84 8.83
CA GLU A 236 35.02 10.97 9.29
C GLU A 236 35.29 9.82 8.31
N GLY A 237 34.23 9.18 7.80
CA GLY A 237 34.34 8.12 6.81
C GLY A 237 34.89 8.59 5.47
N GLU A 238 34.46 9.76 4.99
CA GLU A 238 35.03 10.41 3.79
C GLU A 238 36.51 10.75 3.98
N ALA A 239 36.89 11.25 5.16
CA ALA A 239 38.29 11.51 5.50
C ALA A 239 39.11 10.21 5.58
N ALA A 240 38.55 9.13 6.13
CA ALA A 240 39.20 7.82 6.18
C ALA A 240 39.43 7.25 4.77
N LEU A 241 38.44 7.37 3.89
CA LEU A 241 38.56 6.97 2.48
C LEU A 241 39.65 7.80 1.77
N GLY A 242 39.72 9.11 2.03
CA GLY A 242 40.78 9.98 1.51
C GLY A 242 42.18 9.62 1.99
N ARG A 243 42.32 8.98 3.17
CA ARG A 243 43.58 8.43 3.69
C ARG A 243 43.89 7.02 3.16
N GLY A 244 43.00 6.42 2.36
CA GLY A 244 43.13 5.06 1.85
C GLY A 244 42.66 3.97 2.83
N ASP A 245 42.04 4.31 3.97
CA ASP A 245 41.46 3.32 4.88
C ASP A 245 40.01 3.01 4.49
N ALA A 246 39.87 2.20 3.44
CA ALA A 246 38.57 1.76 2.95
C ALA A 246 37.77 0.93 3.97
N ARG A 247 38.45 0.23 4.89
CA ARG A 247 37.78 -0.57 5.93
C ARG A 247 37.09 0.34 6.94
N GLU A 248 37.80 1.37 7.40
CA GLU A 248 37.26 2.37 8.31
C GLU A 248 36.12 3.16 7.67
N ALA A 249 36.29 3.60 6.42
CA ALA A 249 35.25 4.28 5.65
C ALA A 249 33.96 3.44 5.54
N ALA A 250 34.07 2.15 5.19
CA ALA A 250 32.92 1.25 5.11
C ALA A 250 32.24 1.07 6.46
N ARG A 251 33.00 0.90 7.56
CA ARG A 251 32.44 0.77 8.91
C ARG A 251 31.59 1.97 9.30
N MET A 252 32.08 3.19 9.10
CA MET A 252 31.34 4.41 9.43
C MET A 252 30.07 4.53 8.58
N ALA A 253 30.16 4.21 7.29
CA ALA A 253 29.00 4.26 6.40
C ALA A 253 27.94 3.19 6.74
N TYR A 254 28.34 2.01 7.23
CA TYR A 254 27.42 1.00 7.76
C TYR A 254 26.73 1.45 9.05
N GLN A 255 27.42 2.17 9.94
CA GLN A 255 26.79 2.76 11.12
C GLN A 255 25.73 3.79 10.73
N VAL A 256 26.03 4.64 9.75
CA VAL A 256 25.06 5.61 9.20
C VAL A 256 23.85 4.90 8.59
N LYS A 257 24.06 3.78 7.87
CA LYS A 257 22.98 2.95 7.31
C LYS A 257 22.03 2.39 8.38
N ALA A 258 22.48 2.20 9.62
CA ALA A 258 21.66 1.75 10.73
C ALA A 258 20.79 2.87 11.34
N ILE A 259 21.07 4.14 11.04
CA ILE A 259 20.32 5.29 11.55
C ILE A 259 18.98 5.39 10.82
N SER A 260 17.89 5.32 11.56
CA SER A 260 16.56 5.61 11.02
C SER A 260 16.42 7.12 10.77
N LYS A 261 15.94 7.50 9.57
CA LYS A 261 15.67 8.89 9.12
C LYS A 261 16.92 9.72 8.81
N LEU A 262 17.49 9.54 7.62
CA LEU A 262 18.60 10.33 7.07
C LEU A 262 18.11 11.34 6.04
N SER A 263 18.65 12.57 6.06
CA SER A 263 18.30 13.57 5.05
C SER A 263 18.68 13.06 3.65
N ARG A 264 18.08 13.63 2.59
CA ARG A 264 18.41 13.21 1.21
C ARG A 264 19.90 13.34 0.92
N GLY A 265 20.52 14.45 1.35
CA GLY A 265 21.97 14.65 1.21
C GLY A 265 22.79 13.65 2.02
N GLN A 266 22.38 13.31 3.24
CA GLN A 266 23.06 12.30 4.07
C GLN A 266 22.93 10.89 3.48
N THR A 267 21.78 10.56 2.90
CA THR A 267 21.54 9.28 2.22
C THR A 267 22.41 9.15 0.97
N ASP A 268 22.51 10.22 0.17
CA ASP A 268 23.33 10.27 -1.04
C ASP A 268 24.82 10.12 -0.71
N ARG A 269 25.31 10.83 0.33
CA ARG A 269 26.67 10.70 0.86
C ARG A 269 26.95 9.28 1.39
N MET A 270 26.03 8.71 2.15
CA MET A 270 26.15 7.35 2.69
C MET A 270 26.26 6.30 1.57
N TRP A 271 25.41 6.34 0.54
CA TRP A 271 25.50 5.38 -0.57
C TRP A 271 26.77 5.56 -1.38
N THR A 272 27.20 6.80 -1.59
CA THR A 272 28.47 7.10 -2.27
C THR A 272 29.65 6.55 -1.48
N LEU A 273 29.71 6.81 -0.18
CA LEU A 273 30.78 6.35 0.69
C LEU A 273 30.83 4.82 0.80
N LEU A 274 29.67 4.16 0.99
CA LEU A 274 29.58 2.70 0.98
C LEU A 274 30.08 2.13 -0.35
N GLY A 275 29.56 2.62 -1.47
CA GLY A 275 29.90 2.11 -2.79
C GLY A 275 31.38 2.26 -3.14
N LEU A 276 31.98 3.42 -2.83
CA LEU A 276 33.41 3.65 -3.07
C LEU A 276 34.28 2.80 -2.13
N ALA A 277 33.98 2.78 -0.83
CA ALA A 277 34.75 2.01 0.14
C ALA A 277 34.70 0.50 -0.13
N THR A 278 33.53 -0.07 -0.44
CA THR A 278 33.42 -1.51 -0.76
C THR A 278 34.07 -1.86 -2.09
N THR A 279 34.11 -0.93 -3.05
CA THR A 279 34.88 -1.11 -4.30
C THR A 279 36.37 -1.27 -4.00
N GLU A 280 36.93 -0.42 -3.13
CA GLU A 280 38.36 -0.51 -2.74
C GLU A 280 38.66 -1.75 -1.89
N LEU A 281 37.66 -2.30 -1.18
CA LEU A 281 37.79 -3.57 -0.45
C LEU A 281 37.72 -4.82 -1.34
N GLY A 282 37.37 -4.66 -2.62
CA GLY A 282 37.24 -5.76 -3.58
C GLY A 282 35.92 -6.52 -3.49
N ASP A 283 34.93 -6.01 -2.74
CA ASP A 283 33.60 -6.60 -2.64
C ASP A 283 32.68 -6.03 -3.73
N TYR A 284 32.92 -6.48 -4.96
CA TYR A 284 32.36 -5.85 -6.16
C TYR A 284 30.85 -6.04 -6.34
N ASP A 285 30.29 -7.14 -5.81
CA ASP A 285 28.84 -7.42 -5.87
C ASP A 285 28.06 -6.44 -4.99
N ASP A 286 28.45 -6.32 -3.73
CA ASP A 286 27.84 -5.38 -2.78
C ASP A 286 28.09 -3.93 -3.21
N ALA A 287 29.31 -3.63 -3.71
CA ALA A 287 29.64 -2.32 -4.22
C ALA A 287 28.71 -1.89 -5.36
N LEU A 288 28.39 -2.77 -6.31
CA LEU A 288 27.51 -2.42 -7.42
C LEU A 288 26.09 -2.09 -6.94
N ALA A 289 25.57 -2.84 -5.96
CA ALA A 289 24.26 -2.59 -5.36
C ALA A 289 24.21 -1.23 -4.63
N TYR A 290 25.29 -0.83 -3.95
CA TYR A 290 25.39 0.48 -3.31
C TYR A 290 25.56 1.61 -4.32
N LEU A 291 26.45 1.44 -5.29
CA LEU A 291 26.72 2.45 -6.31
C LEU A 291 25.47 2.75 -7.13
N GLN A 292 24.60 1.77 -7.43
CA GLN A 292 23.33 1.98 -8.14
C GLN A 292 22.36 2.94 -7.43
N ARG A 293 22.47 3.04 -6.09
CA ARG A 293 21.65 3.93 -5.27
C ARG A 293 22.29 5.30 -5.04
N ALA A 294 23.60 5.42 -5.26
CA ALA A 294 24.33 6.66 -5.15
C ALA A 294 24.06 7.62 -6.33
N PRO A 295 24.16 8.95 -6.13
CA PRO A 295 24.10 9.92 -7.23
C PRO A 295 25.21 9.67 -8.26
N ASN A 296 24.93 10.00 -9.53
CA ASN A 296 25.89 9.86 -10.61
C ASN A 296 26.95 10.97 -10.52
N THR A 297 28.05 10.67 -9.85
CA THR A 297 29.27 11.47 -9.85
C THR A 297 30.35 10.74 -10.64
N GLU A 298 31.35 11.48 -11.14
CA GLU A 298 32.46 10.91 -11.91
C GLU A 298 33.16 9.77 -11.16
N ALA A 299 33.35 9.92 -9.84
CA ALA A 299 33.93 8.88 -8.98
C ALA A 299 33.04 7.61 -8.90
N VAL A 300 31.72 7.78 -8.79
CA VAL A 300 30.75 6.66 -8.74
C VAL A 300 30.70 5.92 -10.07
N GLU A 301 30.72 6.64 -11.20
CA GLU A 301 30.73 6.02 -12.53
C GLU A 301 32.02 5.25 -12.78
N ALA A 302 33.17 5.83 -12.43
CA ALA A 302 34.46 5.15 -12.50
C ALA A 302 34.47 3.88 -11.63
N ALA A 303 33.97 3.95 -10.40
CA ALA A 303 33.87 2.80 -9.52
C ALA A 303 32.94 1.71 -10.08
N ARG A 304 31.77 2.07 -10.62
CA ARG A 304 30.85 1.11 -11.27
C ARG A 304 31.52 0.39 -12.44
N ALA A 305 32.24 1.13 -13.29
CA ALA A 305 32.96 0.54 -14.42
C ALA A 305 34.02 -0.47 -13.96
N ARG A 306 34.75 -0.16 -12.87
CA ARG A 306 35.71 -1.08 -12.24
C ARG A 306 35.03 -2.35 -11.72
N CYS A 307 33.94 -2.22 -10.95
CA CYS A 307 33.19 -3.37 -10.43
C CYS A 307 32.68 -4.29 -11.55
N VAL A 308 32.07 -3.71 -12.60
CA VAL A 308 31.55 -4.47 -13.74
C VAL A 308 32.68 -5.20 -14.48
N THR A 309 33.86 -4.58 -14.60
CA THR A 309 35.02 -5.21 -15.24
C THR A 309 35.59 -6.34 -14.40
N ALA A 310 35.64 -6.16 -13.06
CA ALA A 310 36.15 -7.17 -12.14
C ALA A 310 35.23 -8.41 -12.06
N LEU A 311 33.91 -8.21 -12.06
CA LEU A 311 32.91 -9.30 -12.02
C LEU A 311 32.77 -10.08 -13.35
N ARG A 312 33.36 -9.57 -14.44
CA ARG A 312 33.37 -10.25 -15.74
C ARG A 312 34.61 -11.15 -15.95
N ARG A 313 35.58 -11.10 -15.04
CA ARG A 313 36.77 -11.95 -15.04
C ARG A 313 36.56 -13.17 -14.16
#